data_AF-A0A1B6I717-F1
#
_entry.id   AF-A0A1B6I717-F1
#
_cell.length_a   1.000
_cell.length_b   1.000
_cell.length_c   1.000
_cell.angle_alpha   90.00
_cell.angle_beta   90.00
_cell.angle_gamma   90.00
#
_symmetry.space_group_name_H-M   'P 1'
#
loop_
_entity.id
_entity.type
_entity.pdbx_description
1 polymer ?
#
loop_
_entity_poly.entity_id
_entity_poly.type
_entity_poly.pdbx_seq_one_letter_code
_entity_poly.pdbx_strand_id
1 'polypeptide(L)'
;LAKKHREGHLPEVDWLDRLAFCKIEQIKEAEKRSSDYLYLMVEFPEVTKDGIKYSVVFYEQDGDELYQFRDHPDIVLVPDSEVLQENLVENKHHNLTRSLHRGVSDKDLKPNSLIRDKLNKIVAYPPTKQLTTEEQDMIWKYRFYLSAQKQALAKFLHCVNWELAVEARQAVDMLQQWAPMEVEDSLQ
;
A
#
# COMPACT_ATOMS: atom_id res chain seq x y z
N LEU A 1 -4.97 -42.83 -19.26
CA LEU A 1 -5.83 -43.49 -20.28
C LEU A 1 -6.52 -42.45 -21.17
N ALA A 2 -7.38 -41.58 -20.63
CA ALA A 2 -8.08 -40.54 -21.40
C ALA A 2 -7.17 -39.63 -22.23
N LYS A 3 -5.99 -39.28 -21.72
CA LYS A 3 -4.99 -38.48 -22.44
C LYS A 3 -4.46 -39.22 -23.69
N LYS A 4 -4.05 -40.49 -23.54
CA LYS A 4 -3.57 -41.34 -24.65
C LYS A 4 -4.65 -41.64 -25.70
N HIS A 5 -5.93 -41.68 -25.30
CA HIS A 5 -7.07 -41.80 -26.21
C HIS A 5 -7.28 -40.50 -27.01
N ARG A 6 -7.30 -39.33 -26.36
CA ARG A 6 -7.41 -38.02 -27.06
C ARG A 6 -6.25 -37.76 -28.04
N GLU A 7 -5.09 -38.35 -27.79
CA GLU A 7 -3.88 -38.23 -28.61
C GLU A 7 -3.86 -39.22 -29.79
N GLY A 8 -4.86 -40.09 -29.94
CA GLY A 8 -4.91 -41.10 -31.02
C GLY A 8 -3.90 -42.24 -30.87
N HIS A 9 -3.26 -42.38 -29.72
CA HIS A 9 -2.33 -43.49 -29.43
C HIS A 9 -3.05 -44.80 -29.06
N LEU A 10 -4.37 -44.75 -28.88
CA LEU A 10 -5.24 -45.89 -28.65
C LEU A 10 -6.34 -45.90 -29.73
N PRO A 11 -6.69 -47.06 -30.30
CA PRO A 11 -7.81 -47.16 -31.21
C PRO A 11 -9.11 -46.81 -30.49
N GLU A 12 -9.90 -45.89 -31.06
CA GLU A 12 -11.20 -45.49 -30.50
C GLU A 12 -12.23 -46.60 -30.68
N VAL A 13 -12.86 -47.00 -29.58
CA VAL A 13 -13.95 -47.97 -29.52
C VAL A 13 -15.09 -47.36 -28.70
N ASP A 14 -15.95 -46.61 -29.38
CA ASP A 14 -17.00 -45.77 -28.79
C ASP A 14 -17.77 -46.39 -27.61
N TRP A 15 -18.20 -47.64 -27.73
CA TRP A 15 -18.99 -48.30 -26.68
C TRP A 15 -18.15 -48.68 -25.46
N LEU A 16 -16.89 -49.08 -25.67
CA LEU A 16 -15.97 -49.52 -24.63
C LEU A 16 -15.38 -48.31 -23.90
N ASP A 17 -15.03 -47.25 -24.63
CA ASP A 17 -14.45 -46.03 -24.05
C ASP A 17 -15.46 -45.30 -23.15
N ARG A 18 -16.74 -45.28 -23.53
CA ARG A 18 -17.80 -44.75 -22.65
C ARG A 18 -17.90 -45.52 -21.32
N LEU A 19 -17.85 -46.84 -21.38
CA LEU A 19 -17.86 -47.70 -20.18
C LEU A 19 -16.59 -47.51 -19.35
N ALA A 20 -15.43 -47.46 -20.01
CA ALA A 20 -14.13 -47.31 -19.36
C ALA A 20 -14.01 -45.94 -18.67
N PHE A 21 -14.37 -44.84 -19.33
CA PHE A 21 -14.32 -43.50 -18.73
C PHE A 21 -15.31 -43.35 -17.58
N CYS A 22 -16.53 -43.87 -17.74
CA CYS A 22 -17.52 -43.89 -16.66
C CYS A 22 -16.99 -44.67 -15.45
N LYS A 23 -16.32 -45.81 -15.67
CA LYS A 23 -15.75 -46.59 -14.58
C LYS A 23 -14.55 -45.91 -13.92
N ILE A 24 -13.69 -45.26 -14.70
CA ILE A 24 -12.55 -44.48 -14.19
C ILE A 24 -13.03 -43.32 -13.31
N GLU A 25 -14.09 -42.63 -13.71
CA GLU A 25 -14.67 -41.54 -12.94
C GLU A 25 -15.27 -42.04 -11.61
N GLN A 26 -16.00 -43.16 -11.63
CA GLN A 26 -16.49 -43.79 -10.41
C GLN A 26 -15.38 -44.19 -9.44
N ILE A 27 -14.26 -44.72 -9.94
CA ILE A 27 -13.11 -45.09 -9.11
C ILE A 27 -12.48 -43.84 -8.49
N LYS A 28 -12.26 -42.79 -9.27
CA LYS A 28 -11.72 -41.51 -8.78
C LYS A 28 -12.61 -40.88 -7.70
N GLU A 29 -13.92 -40.92 -7.89
CA GLU A 29 -14.89 -40.36 -6.95
C GLU A 29 -14.98 -41.19 -5.66
N ALA A 30 -14.92 -42.52 -5.76
CA ALA A 30 -14.86 -43.40 -4.59
C ALA A 30 -13.58 -43.14 -3.78
N GLU A 31 -12.43 -43.02 -4.45
CA GLU A 31 -11.14 -42.77 -3.81
C GLU A 31 -11.10 -41.39 -3.13
N LYS A 32 -11.64 -40.34 -3.78
CA LYS A 32 -11.80 -39.01 -3.19
C LYS A 32 -12.67 -39.01 -1.93
N ARG A 33 -13.71 -39.84 -1.88
CA ARG A 33 -14.62 -39.93 -0.72
C ARG A 33 -14.05 -40.79 0.42
N SER A 34 -13.20 -41.76 0.11
CA SER A 34 -12.61 -42.67 1.10
C SER A 34 -11.32 -42.16 1.73
N SER A 35 -10.71 -41.13 1.14
CA SER A 35 -9.39 -40.66 1.50
C SER A 35 -9.46 -39.34 2.28
N ASP A 36 -8.74 -39.29 3.40
CA ASP A 36 -8.60 -38.08 4.23
C ASP A 36 -7.53 -37.11 3.68
N TYR A 37 -6.95 -37.39 2.51
CA TYR A 37 -5.92 -36.57 1.88
C TYR A 37 -6.52 -35.52 0.93
N LEU A 38 -5.86 -34.36 0.84
CA LEU A 38 -6.21 -33.32 -0.13
C LEU A 38 -5.77 -33.73 -1.55
N TYR A 39 -6.68 -33.62 -2.52
CA TYR A 39 -6.38 -33.88 -3.93
C TYR A 39 -6.41 -32.59 -4.75
N LEU A 40 -5.37 -32.39 -5.55
CA LEU A 40 -5.30 -31.35 -6.57
C LEU A 40 -5.18 -32.00 -7.95
N MET A 41 -6.06 -31.62 -8.87
CA MET A 41 -5.91 -31.97 -10.29
C MET A 41 -5.25 -30.79 -11.00
N VAL A 42 -4.06 -31.02 -11.58
CA VAL A 42 -3.36 -30.03 -12.40
C VAL A 42 -3.27 -30.55 -13.82
N GLU A 43 -3.87 -29.82 -14.76
CA GLU A 43 -3.70 -30.06 -16.19
C GLU A 43 -2.66 -29.09 -16.75
N PHE A 44 -1.56 -29.62 -17.27
CA PHE A 44 -0.54 -28.81 -17.94
C PHE A 44 -0.86 -28.67 -19.43
N PRO A 45 -0.70 -27.47 -20.01
CA PRO A 45 -0.86 -27.26 -21.44
C PRO A 45 0.20 -28.04 -22.21
N GLU A 46 -0.18 -28.59 -23.36
CA GLU A 46 0.76 -29.24 -24.28
C GLU A 46 1.22 -28.27 -25.35
N VAL A 47 2.53 -28.25 -25.60
CA VAL A 47 3.13 -27.43 -26.66
C VAL A 47 3.37 -28.30 -27.87
N THR A 48 2.65 -28.02 -28.96
CA THR A 48 2.81 -28.71 -30.25
C THR A 48 3.26 -27.73 -31.32
N LYS A 49 4.23 -28.13 -32.13
CA LYS A 49 4.67 -27.40 -33.32
C LYS A 49 4.84 -28.41 -34.46
N ASP A 50 4.21 -28.15 -35.60
CA ASP A 50 4.23 -29.02 -36.79
C ASP A 50 3.86 -30.49 -36.51
N GLY A 51 2.93 -30.73 -35.58
CA GLY A 51 2.47 -32.08 -35.21
C GLY A 51 3.40 -32.83 -34.26
N ILE A 52 4.49 -32.23 -33.81
CA ILE A 52 5.45 -32.81 -32.86
C ILE A 52 5.25 -32.18 -31.49
N LYS A 53 5.21 -33.02 -30.44
CA LYS A 53 5.09 -32.60 -29.04
C LYS A 53 6.45 -32.18 -28.51
N TYR A 54 6.53 -30.99 -27.91
CA TYR A 54 7.74 -30.48 -27.26
C TYR A 54 7.58 -30.44 -25.75
N SER A 55 8.64 -30.82 -25.03
CA SER A 55 8.77 -30.56 -23.60
C SER A 55 9.39 -29.18 -23.41
N VAL A 56 8.68 -28.27 -22.74
CA VAL A 56 9.25 -26.96 -22.39
C VAL A 56 10.04 -27.12 -21.10
N VAL A 57 11.35 -26.94 -21.20
CA VAL A 57 12.23 -26.85 -20.03
C VAL A 57 12.63 -25.39 -19.90
N PHE A 58 12.24 -24.78 -18.77
CA PHE A 58 12.72 -23.45 -18.42
C PHE A 58 14.16 -23.57 -17.92
N TYR A 59 15.07 -22.84 -18.54
CA TYR A 59 16.44 -22.70 -18.07
C TYR A 59 16.63 -21.26 -17.63
N GLU A 60 16.78 -21.05 -16.32
CA GLU A 60 17.17 -19.77 -15.77
C GLU A 60 18.67 -19.59 -16.03
N GLN A 61 19.09 -18.41 -16.52
CA GLN A 61 20.51 -18.08 -16.53
C GLN A 61 21.01 -18.18 -15.08
N ASP A 62 22.06 -18.99 -14.86
CA ASP A 62 22.67 -19.28 -13.55
C ASP A 62 21.92 -20.29 -12.65
N GLY A 63 20.90 -21.01 -13.16
CA GLY A 63 20.13 -22.00 -12.38
C GLY A 63 20.90 -23.26 -11.93
N ASP A 64 22.05 -23.54 -12.55
CA ASP A 64 22.97 -24.63 -12.16
C ASP A 64 23.99 -24.19 -11.09
N GLU A 65 23.99 -22.92 -10.67
CA GLU A 65 24.82 -22.48 -9.55
C GLU A 65 24.30 -23.10 -8.25
N LEU A 66 25.09 -24.01 -7.68
CA LEU A 66 24.87 -24.53 -6.34
C LEU A 66 24.79 -23.34 -5.38
N TYR A 67 23.59 -23.05 -4.87
CA TYR A 67 23.38 -22.03 -3.85
C TYR A 67 24.22 -22.40 -2.62
N GLN A 68 25.39 -21.78 -2.49
CA GLN A 68 26.25 -21.96 -1.33
C GLN A 68 25.50 -21.35 -0.15
N PHE A 69 24.88 -22.19 0.66
CA PHE A 69 24.30 -21.78 1.93
C PHE A 69 25.41 -21.15 2.77
N ARG A 70 25.42 -19.81 2.85
CA ARG A 70 26.30 -19.05 3.72
C ARG A 70 25.63 -19.06 5.10
N ASP A 71 26.27 -19.72 6.05
CA ASP A 71 25.89 -19.80 7.46
C ASP A 71 26.10 -18.48 8.22
N HIS A 72 26.80 -17.53 7.60
CA HIS A 72 26.95 -16.15 8.05
C HIS A 72 26.08 -15.19 7.22
N PRO A 73 25.25 -14.35 7.86
CA PRO A 73 24.46 -13.34 7.16
C PRO A 73 25.40 -12.25 6.64
N ASP A 74 25.58 -12.20 5.33
CA ASP A 74 26.18 -11.03 4.67
C ASP A 74 25.16 -9.88 4.73
N ILE A 75 25.62 -8.69 5.16
CA ILE A 75 24.81 -7.47 5.06
C ILE A 75 24.73 -7.12 3.57
N VAL A 76 23.58 -7.40 2.95
CA VAL A 76 23.32 -7.09 1.54
C VAL A 76 22.43 -5.86 1.44
N LEU A 77 22.78 -4.94 0.56
CA LEU A 77 21.95 -3.80 0.20
C LEU A 77 20.85 -4.28 -0.75
N VAL A 78 19.63 -4.44 -0.24
CA VAL A 78 18.45 -4.73 -1.06
C VAL A 78 17.84 -3.40 -1.50
N PRO A 79 17.65 -3.16 -2.82
CA PRO A 79 16.95 -1.99 -3.28
C PRO A 79 15.47 -2.09 -2.89
N ASP A 80 15.06 -1.22 -1.96
CA ASP A 80 13.68 -1.09 -1.54
C ASP A 80 12.93 -0.20 -2.54
N SER A 81 11.89 -0.77 -3.17
CA SER A 81 11.07 -0.10 -4.19
C SER A 81 10.11 0.93 -3.59
N GLU A 82 9.86 0.83 -2.28
CA GLU A 82 8.98 1.71 -1.51
C GLU A 82 9.78 2.83 -0.83
N VAL A 83 11.11 2.79 -0.89
CA VAL A 83 11.94 3.84 -0.30
C VAL A 83 11.61 5.17 -0.97
N LEU A 84 11.33 6.20 -0.16
CA LEU A 84 10.89 7.53 -0.59
C LEU A 84 9.48 7.60 -1.20
N GLN A 85 8.71 6.52 -1.23
CA GLN A 85 7.29 6.61 -1.55
C GLN A 85 6.49 7.20 -0.38
N GLU A 86 5.36 7.82 -0.70
CA GLU A 86 4.47 8.35 0.31
C GLU A 86 3.84 7.24 1.14
N ASN A 87 3.78 7.44 2.45
CA ASN A 87 3.04 6.55 3.33
C ASN A 87 1.54 6.76 3.12
N LEU A 88 0.91 5.86 2.37
CA LEU A 88 -0.54 5.90 2.08
C LEU A 88 -1.40 5.89 3.35
N VAL A 89 -0.94 5.25 4.42
CA VAL A 89 -1.64 5.19 5.71
C VAL A 89 -1.62 6.57 6.37
N GLU A 90 -0.47 7.24 6.37
CA GLU A 90 -0.34 8.60 6.90
C GLU A 90 -1.14 9.60 6.06
N ASN A 91 -1.08 9.51 4.73
CA ASN A 91 -1.85 10.38 3.84
C ASN A 91 -3.36 10.21 4.07
N LYS A 92 -3.84 8.96 4.25
CA LYS A 92 -5.23 8.69 4.62
C LYS A 92 -5.57 9.25 6.00
N HIS A 93 -4.70 9.06 7.00
CA HIS A 93 -4.92 9.59 8.35
C HIS A 93 -5.05 11.10 8.34
N HIS A 94 -4.11 11.79 7.68
CA HIS A 94 -4.10 13.24 7.52
C HIS A 94 -5.38 13.74 6.86
N ASN A 95 -5.75 13.17 5.71
CA ASN A 95 -6.98 13.52 5.01
C ASN A 95 -8.22 13.31 5.89
N LEU A 96 -8.30 12.24 6.68
CA LEU A 96 -9.44 11.99 7.56
C LEU A 96 -9.47 12.92 8.78
N THR A 97 -8.32 13.23 9.37
CA THR A 97 -8.20 14.17 10.49
C THR A 97 -8.62 15.58 10.06
N ARG A 98 -8.34 15.97 8.81
CA ARG A 98 -8.63 17.30 8.27
C ARG A 98 -9.97 17.42 7.54
N SER A 99 -10.49 16.34 6.95
CA SER A 99 -11.76 16.33 6.20
C SER A 99 -12.99 16.42 7.11
N LEU A 100 -13.26 17.66 7.52
CA LEU A 100 -14.55 18.38 7.47
C LEU A 100 -15.93 17.74 7.67
N HIS A 101 -16.09 16.50 8.15
CA HIS A 101 -17.38 16.08 8.69
C HIS A 101 -17.64 16.59 10.13
N ARG A 102 -16.77 17.48 10.65
CA ARG A 102 -16.85 18.05 12.01
C ARG A 102 -16.82 19.59 12.05
N GLY A 103 -17.29 20.26 10.99
CA GLY A 103 -17.20 21.71 10.80
C GLY A 103 -17.92 22.65 11.81
N VAL A 104 -18.18 22.24 13.05
CA VAL A 104 -18.95 23.07 14.01
C VAL A 104 -18.27 23.26 15.39
N SER A 105 -17.20 22.53 15.75
CA SER A 105 -16.69 22.57 17.15
C SER A 105 -15.28 23.09 17.39
N ASP A 106 -14.48 23.42 16.37
CA ASP A 106 -13.07 23.80 16.61
C ASP A 106 -12.85 25.29 16.94
N LYS A 107 -13.86 26.15 16.75
CA LYS A 107 -13.71 27.60 16.86
C LYS A 107 -13.35 28.07 18.29
N ASP A 108 -13.80 27.33 19.31
CA ASP A 108 -13.58 27.64 20.73
C ASP A 108 -12.56 26.71 21.41
N LEU A 109 -11.83 25.91 20.62
CA LEU A 109 -10.93 24.91 21.17
C LEU A 109 -9.69 25.58 21.79
N LYS A 110 -9.64 25.63 23.13
CA LYS A 110 -8.48 26.12 23.87
C LYS A 110 -7.52 24.96 24.19
N PRO A 111 -6.21 25.11 23.96
CA PRO A 111 -5.25 24.06 24.28
C PRO A 111 -5.12 23.87 25.80
N ASN A 112 -4.95 22.63 26.25
CA ASN A 112 -4.52 22.32 27.61
C ASN A 112 -3.07 22.82 27.83
N SER A 113 -2.62 23.00 29.07
CA SER A 113 -1.26 23.51 29.39
C SER A 113 -0.15 22.74 28.65
N LEU A 114 -0.22 21.41 28.66
CA LEU A 114 0.69 20.53 27.95
C LEU A 114 0.69 20.74 26.43
N ILE A 115 -0.48 21.01 25.85
CA ILE A 115 -0.63 21.22 24.40
C ILE A 115 -0.12 22.60 24.02
N ARG A 116 -0.38 23.60 24.86
CA ARG A 116 0.14 24.96 24.68
C ARG A 116 1.67 24.98 24.68
N ASP A 117 2.29 24.28 25.63
CA ASP A 117 3.75 24.23 25.74
C ASP A 117 4.37 23.48 24.55
N LYS A 118 3.71 22.42 24.06
CA LYS A 118 4.09 21.74 22.81
C LYS A 118 3.95 22.65 21.58
N LEU A 119 2.82 23.34 21.44
CA LEU A 119 2.59 24.29 20.33
C LEU A 119 3.64 25.41 20.33
N ASN A 120 3.93 26.00 21.48
CA ASN A 120 4.97 27.02 21.61
C ASN A 120 6.36 26.48 21.23
N LYS A 121 6.67 25.25 21.62
CA LYS A 121 7.91 24.58 21.24
C LYS A 121 8.02 24.38 19.72
N ILE A 122 6.92 24.02 19.07
CA ILE A 122 6.86 23.84 17.61
C ILE A 122 6.99 25.17 16.87
N VAL A 123 6.30 26.22 17.33
CA VAL A 123 6.40 27.56 16.74
C VAL A 123 7.83 28.10 16.84
N ALA A 124 8.52 27.81 17.95
CA ALA A 124 9.93 28.19 18.15
C ALA A 124 10.94 27.40 17.31
N TYR A 125 10.52 26.45 16.46
CA TYR A 125 11.44 25.70 15.62
C TYR A 125 12.07 26.55 14.52
N PRO A 126 13.36 26.32 14.21
CA PRO A 126 14.02 27.00 13.11
C PRO A 126 13.28 26.72 11.79
N PRO A 127 13.31 27.65 10.81
CA PRO A 127 12.59 27.52 9.54
C PRO A 127 12.98 26.28 8.74
N THR A 128 14.23 25.82 8.90
CA THR A 128 14.79 24.65 8.22
C THR A 128 14.29 23.31 8.73
N LYS A 129 13.60 23.27 9.89
CA LYS A 129 13.09 22.02 10.45
C LYS A 129 11.76 21.65 9.81
N GLN A 130 11.71 20.46 9.21
CA GLN A 130 10.46 19.87 8.73
C GLN A 130 9.59 19.41 9.90
N LEU A 131 8.30 19.74 9.82
CA LEU A 131 7.28 19.37 10.79
C LEU A 131 6.76 17.97 10.46
N THR A 132 6.59 17.13 11.47
CA THR A 132 5.95 15.81 11.29
C THR A 132 4.46 15.98 10.99
N THR A 133 3.84 14.96 10.38
CA THR A 133 2.40 14.94 10.07
C THR A 133 1.54 15.19 11.31
N GLU A 134 1.91 14.61 12.46
CA GLU A 134 1.25 14.85 13.74
C GLU A 134 1.36 16.31 14.24
N GLU A 135 2.54 16.92 14.11
CA GLU A 135 2.78 18.32 14.49
C GLU A 135 1.96 19.27 13.60
N GLN A 136 1.91 18.99 12.31
CA GLN A 136 1.09 19.71 11.34
C GLN A 136 -0.40 19.61 11.72
N ASP A 137 -0.91 18.40 11.97
CA ASP A 137 -2.32 18.22 12.36
C ASP A 137 -2.66 18.93 13.67
N MET A 138 -1.71 19.02 14.60
CA MET A 138 -1.89 19.78 15.84
C MET A 138 -2.01 21.29 15.56
N ILE A 139 -1.17 21.84 14.67
CA ILE A 139 -1.26 23.24 14.24
C ILE A 139 -2.61 23.50 13.55
N TRP A 140 -3.02 22.61 12.63
CA TRP A 140 -4.29 22.73 11.90
C TRP A 140 -5.52 22.72 12.82
N LYS A 141 -5.50 21.86 13.84
CA LYS A 141 -6.57 21.74 14.85
C LYS A 141 -6.71 23.00 15.71
N TYR A 142 -5.60 23.60 16.13
CA TYR A 142 -5.58 24.79 16.98
C TYR A 142 -5.44 26.10 16.19
N ARG A 143 -5.75 26.11 14.89
CA ARG A 143 -5.60 27.27 14.00
C ARG A 143 -6.27 28.55 14.51
N PHE A 144 -7.46 28.44 15.11
CA PHE A 144 -8.18 29.60 15.67
C PHE A 144 -7.52 30.17 16.93
N TYR A 145 -6.78 29.35 17.69
CA TYR A 145 -5.99 29.82 18.82
C TYR A 145 -4.69 30.47 18.37
N LEU A 146 -4.05 29.89 17.35
CA LEU A 146 -2.79 30.37 16.79
C LEU A 146 -2.95 31.64 15.95
N SER A 147 -4.16 31.99 15.50
CA SER A 147 -4.43 33.22 14.74
C SER A 147 -4.04 34.51 15.49
N ALA A 148 -4.00 34.46 16.82
CA ALA A 148 -3.52 35.57 17.66
C ALA A 148 -1.99 35.69 17.70
N GLN A 149 -1.25 34.62 17.35
CA GLN A 149 0.20 34.54 17.42
C GLN A 149 0.82 34.76 16.03
N LYS A 150 1.50 35.88 15.85
CA LYS A 150 2.11 36.30 14.57
C LYS A 150 3.18 35.31 14.08
N GLN A 151 4.01 34.85 15.01
CA GLN A 151 5.12 33.91 14.79
C GLN A 151 4.67 32.51 14.32
N ALA A 152 3.41 32.15 14.54
CA ALA A 152 2.87 30.85 14.14
C ALA A 152 2.41 30.81 12.68
N LEU A 153 2.32 31.96 12.00
CA LEU A 153 1.76 32.08 10.66
C LEU A 153 2.60 31.35 9.61
N ALA A 154 3.93 31.52 9.64
CA ALA A 154 4.83 30.84 8.71
C ALA A 154 4.75 29.31 8.85
N LYS A 155 4.69 28.82 10.10
CA LYS A 155 4.52 27.38 10.39
C LYS A 155 3.15 26.86 9.96
N PHE A 156 2.10 27.67 10.13
CA PHE A 156 0.76 27.33 9.64
C PHE A 156 0.76 27.16 8.11
N LEU A 157 1.36 28.09 7.38
CA LEU A 157 1.44 28.04 5.91
C LEU A 157 2.19 26.81 5.39
N HIS A 158 3.27 26.39 6.07
CA HIS A 158 3.99 25.15 5.75
C HIS A 158 3.21 23.87 6.06
N CYS A 159 2.23 23.93 6.96
CA CYS A 159 1.41 22.79 7.37
C CYS A 159 0.22 22.55 6.43
N VAL A 160 -0.19 23.54 5.63
CA VAL A 160 -1.37 23.43 4.75
C VAL A 160 -1.01 22.64 3.50
N ASN A 161 -1.85 21.66 3.15
CA ASN A 161 -1.75 21.02 1.84
C ASN A 161 -2.48 21.87 0.78
N TRP A 162 -1.70 22.55 -0.06
CA TRP A 162 -2.22 23.43 -1.12
C TRP A 162 -2.80 22.68 -2.32
N GLU A 163 -2.53 21.38 -2.45
CA GLU A 163 -3.11 20.55 -3.51
C GLU A 163 -4.59 20.27 -3.26
N LEU A 164 -5.02 20.27 -2.00
CA LEU A 164 -6.40 20.04 -1.62
C LEU A 164 -7.18 21.36 -1.60
N ALA A 165 -8.03 21.57 -2.61
CA ALA A 165 -8.78 22.81 -2.79
C ALA A 165 -9.64 23.24 -1.59
N VAL A 166 -10.10 22.30 -0.75
CA VAL A 166 -10.88 22.60 0.46
C VAL A 166 -10.00 23.19 1.56
N GLU A 167 -8.82 22.62 1.79
CA GLU A 167 -7.86 23.14 2.77
C GLU A 167 -7.31 24.50 2.34
N ALA A 168 -6.96 24.65 1.07
CA ALA A 168 -6.49 25.92 0.52
C ALA A 168 -7.50 27.05 0.74
N ARG A 169 -8.80 26.82 0.52
CA ARG A 169 -9.85 27.83 0.78
C ARG A 169 -9.92 28.21 2.26
N GLN A 170 -9.89 27.22 3.16
CA GLN A 170 -9.94 27.48 4.60
C GLN A 170 -8.70 28.20 5.12
N ALA A 171 -7.53 27.87 4.58
CA ALA A 171 -6.30 28.56 4.90
C ALA A 171 -6.38 30.03 4.47
N VAL A 172 -6.90 30.32 3.27
CA VAL A 172 -7.11 31.70 2.79
C VAL A 172 -8.11 32.46 3.66
N ASP A 173 -9.22 31.85 4.05
CA ASP A 173 -10.19 32.47 4.96
C ASP A 173 -9.57 32.76 6.35
N MET A 174 -8.70 31.87 6.83
CA MET A 174 -7.95 32.07 8.08
C MET A 174 -6.88 33.15 7.97
N LEU A 175 -6.22 33.27 6.83
CA LEU A 175 -5.23 34.34 6.59
C LEU A 175 -5.83 35.73 6.75
N GLN A 176 -7.10 35.93 6.37
CA GLN A 176 -7.79 37.21 6.54
C GLN A 176 -8.05 37.56 8.02
N GLN A 177 -8.12 36.56 8.90
CA GLN A 177 -8.39 36.72 10.33
C GLN A 177 -7.10 36.68 11.18
N TRP A 178 -5.97 36.28 10.59
CA TRP A 178 -4.71 36.14 11.30
C TRP A 178 -4.08 37.51 11.62
N ALA A 179 -3.41 37.61 12.75
CA ALA A 179 -2.61 38.79 13.07
C ALA A 179 -1.53 39.03 12.00
N PRO A 180 -1.28 40.30 11.60
CA PRO A 180 -0.30 40.60 10.56
C PRO A 180 1.09 40.11 10.95
N MET A 181 1.78 39.53 9.96
CA MET A 181 3.12 38.94 10.12
C MET A 181 4.14 39.99 10.60
N GLU A 182 5.12 39.54 11.36
CA GLU A 182 6.25 40.36 11.79
C GLU A 182 7.28 40.49 10.66
N VAL A 183 7.94 41.65 10.55
CA VAL A 183 8.84 41.96 9.42
C VAL A 183 10.00 40.95 9.33
N GLU A 184 10.48 40.45 10.47
CA GLU A 184 11.55 39.45 10.55
C GLU A 184 11.15 38.09 9.97
N ASP A 185 9.87 37.70 10.10
CA ASP A 185 9.33 36.45 9.57
C ASP A 185 8.91 36.57 8.09
N SER A 186 8.66 37.79 7.60
CA SER A 186 8.23 38.02 6.22
C SER A 186 9.28 37.74 5.15
N LEU A 187 10.53 37.49 5.57
CA LEU A 187 11.66 37.16 4.71
C LEU A 187 11.89 35.64 4.56
N GLN A 188 11.14 34.80 5.29
CA GLN A 188 11.14 33.34 5.14
C GLN A 188 10.24 32.88 4.01
#